data_AF-A0A2N0MGR5-F1
#
_entry.id   AF-A0A2N0MGR5-F1
#
_cell.length_a   1.000
_cell.length_b   1.000
_cell.length_c   1.000
_cell.angle_alpha   90.00
_cell.angle_beta   90.00
_cell.angle_gamma   90.00
#
_symmetry.space_group_name_H-M   'P 1'
#
loop_
_entity.id
_entity.type
_entity.pdbx_description
1 polymer ?
#
loop_
_entity_poly.entity_id
_entity_poly.type
_entity_poly.pdbx_seq_one_letter_code
_entity_poly.pdbx_strand_id
1 'polypeptide(L)'
;MASRDQVLAASIASLPWVLDGIAEDERWALRYIKDIHAAEHSLGERLAAFPWVSDDIIDDERWALRYIRDIHALEPSLGKRLAAFPWVNDGITDDERWSTQYLSNLAGHSLPLGTRVTEFAWLADDLVKPERNALQNIAALASRDLPAALVVAEYPWMADDILDAEWNLMGDLVALADAHTALAGTVTGFSWMADGITDDERWAVGSLRNLAEKEASVALQVAAMPFLTASVDTRDWHALSSMVTLSGSAAGLALLTEQGWFQAGLDDDEAAFVSVLADLADRSPGECRDMVVTHYIQSATVSLPLAGDIQLVAFRATPFQANNDLMDQVANAVRAMEGLMGVPFPRREVIVLFVDPMYAPGDPNSVIVALNVGTHMVVTRPEVTRGEYRQTVAHEVAHYYWGIGDAPLWFREGGSDFLASYALDQSGWRSLATRRINVSSDEVRYCSLNGIEDIQKLNDLLALQGYAAHAATAYFICNYYLGEYLLLNLYQTMGPEASSNAWNQLYLLAEGEDRQLTEDEIYQAFLRNTPASELDEVKSMYDQWHGGDLVE
;
A
#
# COMPACT_ATOMS: atom_id res chain seq x y z
N MET A 1 -49.06 36.82 -9.82
CA MET A 1 -47.78 37.45 -9.45
C MET A 1 -47.83 38.00 -8.03
N ALA A 2 -48.70 38.96 -7.70
CA ALA A 2 -48.74 39.59 -6.36
C ALA A 2 -48.95 38.65 -5.15
N SER A 3 -49.56 37.46 -5.30
CA SER A 3 -49.82 36.57 -4.15
C SER A 3 -48.67 35.62 -3.78
N ARG A 4 -47.70 35.38 -4.68
CA ARG A 4 -46.56 34.48 -4.40
C ARG A 4 -45.39 35.23 -3.76
N ASP A 5 -45.14 36.45 -4.22
CA ASP A 5 -44.17 37.35 -3.56
C ASP A 5 -44.59 37.71 -2.13
N GLN A 6 -45.90 37.67 -1.83
CA GLN A 6 -46.42 37.83 -0.47
C GLN A 6 -46.07 36.64 0.45
N VAL A 7 -45.97 35.41 -0.08
CA VAL A 7 -45.66 34.22 0.73
C VAL A 7 -44.20 34.25 1.16
N LEU A 8 -43.27 34.46 0.22
CA LEU A 8 -41.85 34.60 0.56
C LEU A 8 -41.61 35.80 1.49
N ALA A 9 -42.20 36.96 1.18
CA ALA A 9 -42.04 38.15 2.01
C ALA A 9 -42.60 37.96 3.44
N ALA A 10 -43.71 37.25 3.59
CA ALA A 10 -44.26 36.92 4.90
C ALA A 10 -43.36 35.93 5.67
N SER A 11 -42.80 34.93 4.99
CA SER A 11 -41.85 33.98 5.59
C SER A 11 -40.60 34.70 6.09
N ILE A 12 -39.96 35.49 5.23
CA ILE A 12 -38.76 36.27 5.57
C ILE A 12 -39.04 37.27 6.70
N ALA A 13 -40.16 38.00 6.65
CA ALA A 13 -40.50 38.99 7.68
C ALA A 13 -40.78 38.38 9.07
N SER A 14 -40.96 37.06 9.16
CA SER A 14 -41.19 36.34 10.41
C SER A 14 -39.92 35.74 11.04
N LEU A 15 -38.78 35.85 10.37
CA LEU A 15 -37.51 35.28 10.84
C LEU A 15 -36.97 36.05 12.07
N PRO A 16 -36.42 35.36 13.09
CA PRO A 16 -35.94 35.99 14.32
C PRO A 16 -34.93 37.12 14.07
N TRP A 17 -33.93 36.89 13.23
CA TRP A 17 -32.87 37.85 12.91
C TRP A 17 -33.33 39.06 12.08
N VAL A 18 -34.49 38.96 11.41
CA VAL A 18 -35.12 40.12 10.75
C VAL A 18 -35.74 41.07 11.78
N LEU A 19 -36.13 40.57 12.97
CA LEU A 19 -36.80 41.32 14.02
C LEU A 19 -35.84 41.99 15.01
N ASP A 20 -34.64 41.46 15.21
CA ASP A 20 -33.62 42.02 16.12
C ASP A 20 -32.53 42.84 15.40
N GLY A 21 -32.37 42.66 14.08
CA GLY A 21 -31.62 43.54 13.19
C GLY A 21 -30.68 42.79 12.25
N ILE A 22 -30.76 43.11 10.95
CA ILE A 22 -30.08 42.34 9.89
C ILE A 22 -28.55 42.57 9.87
N ALA A 23 -27.79 41.53 10.16
CA ALA A 23 -26.33 41.45 10.04
C ALA A 23 -25.86 41.48 8.57
N GLU A 24 -24.55 41.57 8.34
CA GLU A 24 -24.00 41.61 6.97
C GLU A 24 -24.26 40.31 6.21
N ASP A 25 -24.07 39.17 6.85
CA ASP A 25 -24.19 37.85 6.21
C ASP A 25 -25.63 37.55 5.83
N GLU A 26 -26.57 37.81 6.74
CA GLU A 26 -28.01 37.76 6.53
C GLU A 26 -28.47 38.67 5.38
N ARG A 27 -27.93 39.89 5.28
CA ARG A 27 -28.27 40.81 4.18
C ARG A 27 -27.89 40.23 2.82
N TRP A 28 -26.74 39.59 2.74
CA TRP A 28 -26.29 38.94 1.51
C TRP A 28 -27.08 37.68 1.20
N ALA A 29 -27.35 36.85 2.20
CA ALA A 29 -28.21 35.68 2.07
C ALA A 29 -29.62 36.03 1.55
N LEU A 30 -30.26 37.07 2.12
CA LEU A 30 -31.54 37.59 1.61
C LEU A 30 -31.48 37.98 0.15
N ARG A 31 -30.37 38.61 -0.26
CA ARG A 31 -30.17 38.99 -1.65
C ARG A 31 -30.07 37.76 -2.55
N TYR A 32 -29.33 36.73 -2.15
CA TYR A 32 -29.19 35.51 -2.94
C TYR A 32 -30.49 34.73 -3.03
N ILE A 33 -31.23 34.56 -1.92
CA ILE A 33 -32.56 33.93 -1.91
C ILE A 33 -33.53 34.70 -2.80
N LYS A 34 -33.51 36.05 -2.75
CA LYS A 34 -34.33 36.89 -3.63
C LYS A 34 -33.98 36.70 -5.09
N ASP A 35 -32.70 36.68 -5.43
CA ASP A 35 -32.23 36.49 -6.81
C ASP A 35 -32.70 35.11 -7.33
N ILE A 36 -32.58 34.07 -6.51
CA ILE A 36 -33.07 32.71 -6.83
C ILE A 36 -34.60 32.70 -6.96
N HIS A 37 -35.35 33.29 -6.04
CA HIS A 37 -36.82 33.35 -6.10
C HIS A 37 -37.34 34.08 -7.34
N ALA A 38 -36.64 35.14 -7.77
CA ALA A 38 -36.97 35.89 -8.97
C ALA A 38 -36.76 35.06 -10.24
N ALA A 39 -35.74 34.19 -10.26
CA ALA A 39 -35.53 33.24 -11.35
C ALA A 39 -36.48 32.04 -11.26
N GLU A 40 -36.72 31.54 -10.05
CA GLU A 40 -37.56 30.39 -9.76
C GLU A 40 -38.15 30.40 -8.35
N HIS A 41 -39.44 30.73 -8.29
CA HIS A 41 -40.17 30.90 -7.04
C HIS A 41 -40.09 29.69 -6.10
N SER A 42 -40.31 28.48 -6.60
CA SER A 42 -40.35 27.28 -5.75
C SER A 42 -39.00 26.96 -5.10
N LEU A 43 -37.90 27.30 -5.77
CA LEU A 43 -36.57 27.10 -5.21
C LEU A 43 -36.27 28.17 -4.15
N GLY A 44 -36.58 29.44 -4.44
CA GLY A 44 -36.43 30.52 -3.47
C GLY A 44 -37.24 30.31 -2.19
N GLU A 45 -38.49 29.86 -2.32
CA GLU A 45 -39.36 29.49 -1.18
C GLU A 45 -38.79 28.30 -0.39
N ARG A 46 -38.19 27.31 -1.06
CA ARG A 46 -37.55 26.17 -0.39
C ARG A 46 -36.34 26.60 0.43
N LEU A 47 -35.44 27.36 -0.18
CA LEU A 47 -34.22 27.85 0.49
C LEU A 47 -34.57 28.72 1.70
N ALA A 48 -35.58 29.59 1.56
CA ALA A 48 -36.06 30.42 2.67
C ALA A 48 -36.68 29.64 3.83
N ALA A 49 -37.01 28.36 3.62
CA ALA A 49 -37.61 27.48 4.62
C ALA A 49 -36.58 26.51 5.25
N PHE A 50 -35.30 26.62 4.89
CA PHE A 50 -34.27 25.82 5.54
C PHE A 50 -34.16 26.16 7.04
N PRO A 51 -33.94 25.17 7.91
CA PRO A 51 -33.78 25.36 9.35
C PRO A 51 -32.75 26.45 9.69
N TRP A 52 -31.58 26.40 9.04
CA TRP A 52 -30.48 27.33 9.25
C TRP A 52 -30.68 28.72 8.59
N VAL A 53 -31.69 28.88 7.74
CA VAL A 53 -32.13 30.22 7.32
C VAL A 53 -33.05 30.83 8.38
N SER A 54 -33.68 29.98 9.21
CA SER A 54 -34.71 30.37 10.16
C SER A 54 -34.20 30.68 11.57
N ASP A 55 -32.91 30.45 11.85
CA ASP A 55 -32.25 30.72 13.13
C ASP A 55 -31.34 31.95 13.09
N ASP A 56 -30.09 31.85 12.61
CA ASP A 56 -29.06 32.89 12.42
C ASP A 56 -28.16 32.46 11.25
N ILE A 57 -27.84 33.35 10.32
CA ILE A 57 -27.03 32.98 9.14
C ILE A 57 -25.54 33.23 9.40
N ILE A 58 -24.73 32.18 9.31
CA ILE A 58 -23.26 32.28 9.41
C ILE A 58 -22.58 32.47 8.04
N ASP A 59 -21.27 32.75 8.05
CA ASP A 59 -20.49 33.02 6.83
C ASP A 59 -20.56 31.86 5.83
N ASP A 60 -20.46 30.62 6.30
CA ASP A 60 -20.45 29.42 5.45
C ASP A 60 -21.78 29.22 4.71
N GLU A 61 -22.91 29.40 5.41
CA GLU A 61 -24.27 29.36 4.86
C GLU A 61 -24.53 30.46 3.83
N ARG A 62 -24.06 31.69 4.13
CA ARG A 62 -24.11 32.81 3.18
C ARG A 62 -23.39 32.46 1.88
N TRP A 63 -22.20 31.88 1.98
CA TRP A 63 -21.42 31.47 0.83
C TRP A 63 -22.09 30.33 0.06
N ALA A 64 -22.63 29.32 0.74
CA ALA A 64 -23.39 28.24 0.10
C ALA A 64 -24.57 28.80 -0.71
N LEU A 65 -25.36 29.74 -0.16
CA LEU A 65 -26.46 30.40 -0.89
C LEU A 65 -25.98 31.13 -2.15
N ARG A 66 -24.80 31.77 -2.07
CA ARG A 66 -24.19 32.40 -3.25
C ARG A 66 -23.88 31.38 -4.33
N TYR A 67 -23.29 30.24 -3.98
CA TYR A 67 -22.91 29.21 -4.94
C TYR A 67 -24.13 28.48 -5.52
N ILE A 68 -25.16 28.21 -4.71
CA ILE A 68 -26.44 27.68 -5.21
C ILE A 68 -27.08 28.64 -6.22
N ARG A 69 -27.07 29.96 -5.94
CA ARG A 69 -27.54 30.97 -6.89
C ARG A 69 -26.74 30.92 -8.19
N ASP A 70 -25.41 30.86 -8.09
CA ASP A 70 -24.53 30.87 -9.26
C ASP A 70 -24.74 29.62 -10.13
N ILE A 71 -24.89 28.45 -9.51
CA ILE A 71 -25.23 27.19 -10.20
C ILE A 71 -26.63 27.25 -10.83
N HIS A 72 -27.64 27.72 -10.09
CA HIS A 72 -29.01 27.84 -10.61
C HIS A 72 -29.11 28.79 -11.81
N ALA A 73 -28.33 29.88 -11.79
CA ALA A 73 -28.26 30.82 -12.90
C ALA A 73 -27.62 30.22 -14.16
N LEU A 74 -26.69 29.26 -13.99
CA LEU A 74 -26.07 28.52 -15.11
C LEU A 74 -26.99 27.42 -15.65
N GLU A 75 -27.54 26.59 -14.76
CA GLU A 75 -28.45 25.50 -15.09
C GLU A 75 -29.49 25.31 -13.96
N PRO A 76 -30.74 25.72 -14.17
CA PRO A 76 -31.76 25.68 -13.11
C PRO A 76 -32.00 24.29 -12.52
N SER A 77 -31.91 23.23 -13.34
CA SER A 77 -32.10 21.86 -12.86
C SER A 77 -30.99 21.44 -11.89
N LEU A 78 -29.76 21.89 -12.12
CA LEU A 78 -28.60 21.62 -11.27
C LEU A 78 -28.72 22.33 -9.92
N GLY A 79 -29.11 23.61 -9.93
CA GLY A 79 -29.33 24.37 -8.70
C GLY A 79 -30.41 23.77 -7.79
N LYS A 80 -31.49 23.23 -8.39
CA LYS A 80 -32.53 22.50 -7.64
C LYS A 80 -32.02 21.21 -7.01
N ARG A 81 -31.21 20.46 -7.76
CA ARG A 81 -30.66 19.19 -7.32
C ARG A 81 -29.74 19.41 -6.13
N LEU A 82 -28.83 20.39 -6.22
CA LEU A 82 -27.95 20.76 -5.13
C LEU A 82 -28.75 21.16 -3.88
N ALA A 83 -29.73 22.05 -4.02
CA ALA A 83 -30.62 22.43 -2.93
C ALA A 83 -31.53 21.30 -2.41
N ALA A 84 -31.47 20.11 -3.03
CA ALA A 84 -32.19 18.94 -2.59
C ALA A 84 -31.36 17.95 -1.76
N PHE A 85 -30.04 18.12 -1.69
CA PHE A 85 -29.21 17.25 -0.87
C PHE A 85 -29.48 17.45 0.64
N PRO A 86 -29.45 16.38 1.45
CA PRO A 86 -29.72 16.45 2.89
C PRO A 86 -28.81 17.44 3.60
N TRP A 87 -27.50 17.35 3.33
CA TRP A 87 -26.43 18.20 3.88
C TRP A 87 -26.54 19.68 3.49
N VAL A 88 -27.34 20.04 2.49
CA VAL A 88 -27.62 21.45 2.18
C VAL A 88 -28.74 22.00 3.08
N ASN A 89 -29.57 21.12 3.63
CA ASN A 89 -30.79 21.46 4.35
C ASN A 89 -30.69 21.31 5.87
N ASP A 90 -29.73 20.57 6.42
CA ASP A 90 -29.60 20.33 7.86
C ASP A 90 -28.60 21.27 8.57
N GLY A 91 -27.76 21.96 7.82
CA GLY A 91 -26.80 22.98 8.26
C GLY A 91 -25.70 23.10 7.22
N ILE A 92 -24.89 24.16 7.22
CA ILE A 92 -23.69 24.21 6.36
C ILE A 92 -22.44 24.27 7.23
N THR A 93 -21.64 23.22 7.15
CA THR A 93 -20.29 23.13 7.68
C THR A 93 -19.28 23.75 6.71
N ASP A 94 -18.03 23.95 7.17
CA ASP A 94 -16.94 24.42 6.29
C ASP A 94 -16.75 23.49 5.08
N ASP A 95 -16.82 22.17 5.30
CA ASP A 95 -16.61 21.16 4.26
C ASP A 95 -17.71 21.21 3.18
N GLU A 96 -18.97 21.35 3.59
CA GLU A 96 -20.11 21.51 2.70
C GLU A 96 -20.06 22.84 1.94
N ARG A 97 -19.63 23.93 2.61
CA ARG A 97 -19.43 25.23 1.98
C ARG A 97 -18.35 25.15 0.88
N TRP A 98 -17.19 24.55 1.15
CA TRP A 98 -16.18 24.34 0.10
C TRP A 98 -16.70 23.45 -1.03
N SER A 99 -17.46 22.42 -0.71
CA SER A 99 -18.07 21.53 -1.69
C SER A 99 -19.04 22.26 -2.63
N THR A 100 -19.91 23.14 -2.12
CA THR A 100 -20.77 23.99 -2.97
C THR A 100 -19.96 24.92 -3.87
N GLN A 101 -18.82 25.44 -3.39
CA GLN A 101 -17.92 26.24 -4.21
C GLN A 101 -17.31 25.41 -5.36
N TYR A 102 -16.82 24.20 -5.08
CA TYR A 102 -16.24 23.33 -6.09
C TYR A 102 -17.28 22.92 -7.14
N LEU A 103 -18.50 22.59 -6.74
CA LEU A 103 -19.61 22.33 -7.66
C LEU A 103 -19.94 23.55 -8.53
N SER A 104 -19.92 24.75 -7.94
CA SER A 104 -20.13 26.00 -8.70
C SER A 104 -19.00 26.25 -9.71
N ASN A 105 -17.76 25.97 -9.32
CA ASN A 105 -16.62 26.08 -10.21
C ASN A 105 -16.74 25.07 -11.36
N LEU A 106 -17.06 23.81 -11.07
CA LEU A 106 -17.24 22.75 -12.07
C LEU A 106 -18.33 23.12 -13.08
N ALA A 107 -19.51 23.51 -12.61
CA ALA A 107 -20.61 23.94 -13.48
C ALA A 107 -20.23 25.15 -14.35
N GLY A 108 -19.45 26.08 -13.81
CA GLY A 108 -18.94 27.25 -14.54
C GLY A 108 -17.88 26.91 -15.59
N HIS A 109 -17.06 25.89 -15.37
CA HIS A 109 -16.04 25.44 -16.33
C HIS A 109 -16.62 24.52 -17.41
N SER A 110 -17.47 23.57 -17.01
CA SER A 110 -18.09 22.59 -17.89
C SER A 110 -19.42 22.14 -17.29
N LEU A 111 -20.52 22.62 -17.88
CA LEU A 111 -21.86 22.21 -17.44
C LEU A 111 -22.08 20.69 -17.49
N PRO A 112 -21.63 19.95 -18.53
CA PRO A 112 -21.70 18.48 -18.52
C PRO A 112 -20.98 17.85 -17.33
N LEU A 113 -19.76 18.32 -17.01
CA LEU A 113 -18.99 17.81 -15.88
C LEU A 113 -19.67 18.13 -14.55
N GLY A 114 -20.09 19.39 -14.34
CA GLY A 114 -20.81 19.79 -13.14
C GLY A 114 -22.12 19.01 -12.95
N THR A 115 -22.83 18.72 -14.04
CA THR A 115 -24.04 17.88 -14.01
C THR A 115 -23.68 16.45 -13.60
N ARG A 116 -22.69 15.84 -14.25
CA ARG A 116 -22.25 14.47 -13.95
C ARG A 116 -21.82 14.30 -12.50
N VAL A 117 -21.03 15.24 -11.97
CA VAL A 117 -20.54 15.18 -10.59
C VAL A 117 -21.70 15.20 -9.61
N THR A 118 -22.74 16.02 -9.80
CA THR A 118 -23.93 16.01 -8.91
C THR A 118 -24.79 14.75 -8.98
N GLU A 119 -24.45 13.78 -9.81
CA GLU A 119 -25.12 12.48 -9.90
C GLU A 119 -24.39 11.38 -9.12
N PHE A 120 -23.22 11.68 -8.55
CA PHE A 120 -22.47 10.73 -7.72
C PHE A 120 -23.23 10.42 -6.42
N ALA A 121 -23.19 9.15 -6.00
CA ALA A 121 -24.00 8.66 -4.89
C ALA A 121 -23.58 9.29 -3.55
N TRP A 122 -22.27 9.39 -3.31
CA TRP A 122 -21.65 10.02 -2.14
C TRP A 122 -21.90 11.54 -2.00
N LEU A 123 -22.51 12.20 -2.98
CA LEU A 123 -22.97 13.59 -2.81
C LEU A 123 -24.37 13.70 -2.22
N ALA A 124 -25.10 12.59 -2.13
CA ALA A 124 -26.51 12.58 -1.75
C ALA A 124 -26.76 12.25 -0.27
N ASP A 125 -25.72 11.91 0.49
CA ASP A 125 -25.69 11.69 1.94
C ASP A 125 -24.82 12.75 2.64
N ASP A 126 -24.24 12.48 3.81
CA ASP A 126 -23.49 13.49 4.56
C ASP A 126 -22.09 13.67 3.98
N LEU A 127 -21.67 14.92 3.73
CA LEU A 127 -20.37 15.20 3.14
C LEU A 127 -19.22 15.04 4.14
N VAL A 128 -18.28 14.15 3.84
CA VAL A 128 -17.05 13.94 4.61
C VAL A 128 -15.82 14.51 3.92
N LYS A 129 -14.71 14.58 4.66
CA LYS A 129 -13.46 15.16 4.18
C LYS A 129 -12.90 14.51 2.90
N PRO A 130 -12.88 13.16 2.74
CA PRO A 130 -12.45 12.53 1.49
C PRO A 130 -13.23 12.99 0.26
N GLU A 131 -14.56 13.07 0.35
CA GLU A 131 -15.46 13.51 -0.72
C GLU A 131 -15.22 14.99 -1.08
N ARG A 132 -15.06 15.85 -0.06
CA ARG A 132 -14.68 17.26 -0.27
C ARG A 132 -13.31 17.38 -0.96
N ASN A 133 -12.35 16.52 -0.63
CA ASN A 133 -11.06 16.47 -1.34
C ASN A 133 -11.22 15.99 -2.79
N ALA A 134 -12.07 15.00 -3.05
CA ALA A 134 -12.36 14.55 -4.42
C ALA A 134 -13.01 15.67 -5.26
N LEU A 135 -13.99 16.40 -4.70
CA LEU A 135 -14.56 17.59 -5.35
C LEU A 135 -13.52 18.67 -5.64
N GLN A 136 -12.63 18.94 -4.68
CA GLN A 136 -11.54 19.87 -4.86
C GLN A 136 -10.64 19.42 -6.02
N ASN A 137 -10.25 18.15 -6.05
CA ASN A 137 -9.32 17.61 -7.02
C ASN A 137 -9.93 17.54 -8.43
N ILE A 138 -11.20 17.15 -8.59
CA ILE A 138 -11.83 17.15 -9.92
C ILE A 138 -12.07 18.57 -10.45
N ALA A 139 -12.41 19.53 -9.57
CA ALA A 139 -12.50 20.95 -9.96
C ALA A 139 -11.13 21.53 -10.36
N ALA A 140 -10.09 21.15 -9.62
CA ALA A 140 -8.72 21.54 -9.91
C ALA A 140 -8.24 20.93 -11.25
N LEU A 141 -8.49 19.65 -11.48
CA LEU A 141 -8.14 18.95 -12.71
C LEU A 141 -8.89 19.57 -13.90
N ALA A 142 -10.20 19.83 -13.78
CA ALA A 142 -10.99 20.45 -14.84
C ALA A 142 -10.48 21.84 -15.25
N SER A 143 -9.86 22.57 -14.32
CA SER A 143 -9.26 23.87 -14.59
C SER A 143 -7.93 23.78 -15.36
N ARG A 144 -7.25 22.63 -15.32
CA ARG A 144 -5.92 22.39 -15.90
C ARG A 144 -6.00 21.57 -17.20
N ASP A 145 -6.80 20.51 -17.15
CA ASP A 145 -7.03 19.55 -18.20
C ASP A 145 -8.48 19.06 -18.16
N LEU A 146 -9.37 19.82 -18.82
CA LEU A 146 -10.79 19.48 -18.88
C LEU A 146 -11.06 18.12 -19.54
N PRO A 147 -10.40 17.72 -20.66
CA PRO A 147 -10.51 16.37 -21.18
C PRO A 147 -10.20 15.28 -20.14
N ALA A 148 -9.09 15.40 -19.39
CA ALA A 148 -8.75 14.43 -18.36
C ALA A 148 -9.80 14.38 -17.24
N ALA A 149 -10.29 15.54 -16.77
CA ALA A 149 -11.35 15.60 -15.76
C ALA A 149 -12.67 14.94 -16.24
N LEU A 150 -13.03 15.14 -17.51
CA LEU A 150 -14.20 14.48 -18.10
C LEU A 150 -14.03 12.96 -18.12
N VAL A 151 -12.85 12.45 -18.48
CA VAL A 151 -12.60 10.99 -18.44
C VAL A 151 -12.68 10.45 -17.02
N VAL A 152 -12.03 11.11 -16.06
CA VAL A 152 -12.03 10.67 -14.66
C VAL A 152 -13.45 10.61 -14.09
N ALA A 153 -14.28 11.62 -14.34
CA ALA A 153 -15.67 11.65 -13.85
C ALA A 153 -16.60 10.57 -14.45
N GLU A 154 -16.18 9.88 -15.49
CA GLU A 154 -16.91 8.75 -16.07
C GLU A 154 -16.52 7.41 -15.46
N TYR A 155 -15.45 7.33 -14.67
CA TYR A 155 -15.07 6.09 -14.03
C TYR A 155 -16.07 5.66 -12.95
N PRO A 156 -16.34 4.34 -12.81
CA PRO A 156 -17.28 3.84 -11.82
C PRO A 156 -16.96 4.26 -10.38
N TRP A 157 -15.68 4.20 -10.01
CA TRP A 157 -15.18 4.53 -8.68
C TRP A 157 -15.31 6.03 -8.31
N MET A 158 -15.54 6.90 -9.30
CA MET A 158 -15.88 8.30 -9.00
C MET A 158 -17.33 8.47 -8.54
N ALA A 159 -18.20 7.47 -8.80
CA ALA A 159 -19.64 7.60 -8.65
C ALA A 159 -20.24 6.79 -7.49
N ASP A 160 -19.47 5.91 -6.85
CA ASP A 160 -19.88 5.09 -5.71
C ASP A 160 -19.54 5.74 -4.37
N ASP A 161 -18.40 5.42 -3.75
CA ASP A 161 -17.91 5.96 -2.48
C ASP A 161 -16.41 6.30 -2.66
N ILE A 162 -15.91 7.32 -1.96
CA ILE A 162 -14.54 7.82 -2.18
C ILE A 162 -13.57 7.22 -1.15
N LEU A 163 -12.67 6.38 -1.64
CA LEU A 163 -11.60 5.79 -0.85
C LEU A 163 -10.35 6.68 -0.78
N ASP A 164 -9.50 6.42 0.21
CA ASP A 164 -8.25 7.16 0.39
C ASP A 164 -7.31 7.07 -0.83
N ALA A 165 -7.25 5.91 -1.48
CA ALA A 165 -6.42 5.73 -2.67
C ALA A 165 -6.87 6.64 -3.83
N GLU A 166 -8.19 6.78 -4.02
CA GLU A 166 -8.81 7.49 -5.14
C GLU A 166 -8.61 9.00 -5.04
N TRP A 167 -8.99 9.63 -3.92
CA TRP A 167 -8.84 11.09 -3.81
C TRP A 167 -7.37 11.51 -3.79
N ASN A 168 -6.47 10.68 -3.25
CA ASN A 168 -5.03 10.93 -3.34
C ASN A 168 -4.51 10.82 -4.78
N LEU A 169 -4.91 9.78 -5.52
CA LEU A 169 -4.57 9.64 -6.94
C LEU A 169 -5.04 10.85 -7.74
N MET A 170 -6.25 11.36 -7.48
CA MET A 170 -6.73 12.58 -8.15
C MET A 170 -5.85 13.80 -7.83
N GLY A 171 -5.35 13.91 -6.60
CA GLY A 171 -4.38 14.94 -6.22
C GLY A 171 -3.09 14.82 -7.02
N ASP A 172 -2.60 13.60 -7.24
CA ASP A 172 -1.43 13.34 -8.09
C ASP A 172 -1.69 13.67 -9.56
N LEU A 173 -2.88 13.38 -10.08
CA LEU A 173 -3.30 13.78 -11.43
C LEU A 173 -3.35 15.30 -11.60
N VAL A 174 -3.83 16.04 -10.59
CA VAL A 174 -3.85 17.51 -10.61
C VAL A 174 -2.43 18.06 -10.69
N ALA A 175 -1.52 17.56 -9.84
CA ALA A 175 -0.13 17.98 -9.83
C ALA A 175 0.59 17.59 -11.15
N LEU A 176 0.26 16.42 -11.69
CA LEU A 176 0.76 15.97 -12.98
C LEU A 176 0.24 16.84 -14.13
N ALA A 177 -1.01 17.29 -14.09
CA ALA A 177 -1.57 18.22 -15.07
C ALA A 177 -0.93 19.61 -14.97
N ASP A 178 -0.57 20.06 -13.76
CA ASP A 178 0.19 21.32 -13.55
C ASP A 178 1.60 21.23 -14.18
N ALA A 179 2.27 20.09 -14.06
CA ALA A 179 3.61 19.89 -14.61
C ALA A 179 3.61 19.57 -16.11
N HIS A 180 2.71 18.69 -16.55
CA HIS A 180 2.72 18.10 -17.88
C HIS A 180 1.35 17.52 -18.29
N THR A 181 0.43 18.37 -18.79
CA THR A 181 -0.94 17.99 -19.20
C THR A 181 -1.00 16.78 -20.13
N ALA A 182 -0.09 16.66 -21.11
CA ALA A 182 -0.08 15.51 -22.01
C ALA A 182 0.16 14.17 -21.28
N LEU A 183 0.94 14.19 -20.19
CA LEU A 183 1.18 12.99 -19.39
C LEU A 183 -0.03 12.68 -18.49
N ALA A 184 -0.67 13.70 -17.91
CA ALA A 184 -1.94 13.52 -17.21
C ALA A 184 -3.00 12.87 -18.11
N GLY A 185 -3.14 13.35 -19.35
CA GLY A 185 -4.03 12.75 -20.35
C GLY A 185 -3.68 11.29 -20.69
N THR A 186 -2.39 10.94 -20.76
CA THR A 186 -1.95 9.55 -20.94
C THR A 186 -2.34 8.68 -19.74
N VAL A 187 -2.08 9.14 -18.51
CA VAL A 187 -2.38 8.37 -17.30
C VAL A 187 -3.88 8.13 -17.15
N THR A 188 -4.72 9.15 -17.39
CA THR A 188 -6.18 8.97 -17.41
C THR A 188 -6.69 8.11 -18.56
N GLY A 189 -5.81 7.65 -19.46
CA GLY A 189 -6.17 6.75 -20.56
C GLY A 189 -5.86 5.28 -20.28
N PHE A 190 -5.22 4.95 -19.16
CA PHE A 190 -4.89 3.57 -18.82
C PHE A 190 -6.13 2.73 -18.53
N SER A 191 -6.08 1.44 -18.90
CA SER A 191 -7.25 0.56 -18.76
C SER A 191 -7.61 0.28 -17.30
N TRP A 192 -6.60 0.19 -16.44
CA TRP A 192 -6.73 -0.07 -15.01
C TRP A 192 -7.25 1.15 -14.22
N MET A 193 -7.30 2.34 -14.82
CA MET A 193 -8.00 3.47 -14.21
C MET A 193 -9.52 3.25 -14.12
N ALA A 194 -10.07 2.17 -14.69
CA ALA A 194 -11.51 1.93 -14.80
C ALA A 194 -12.08 0.93 -13.78
N ASP A 195 -11.27 0.10 -13.12
CA ASP A 195 -11.71 -1.03 -12.28
C ASP A 195 -11.53 -0.82 -10.76
N GLY A 196 -11.44 0.45 -10.35
CA GLY A 196 -11.19 0.86 -8.96
C GLY A 196 -9.72 1.23 -8.77
N ILE A 197 -9.39 2.00 -7.73
CA ILE A 197 -8.00 2.43 -7.51
C ILE A 197 -7.42 1.75 -6.27
N THR A 198 -6.31 1.05 -6.49
CA THR A 198 -5.46 0.45 -5.46
C THR A 198 -4.36 1.41 -5.00
N ASP A 199 -3.72 1.12 -3.86
CA ASP A 199 -2.56 1.88 -3.42
C ASP A 199 -1.35 1.74 -4.37
N ASP A 200 -1.16 0.57 -5.00
CA ASP A 200 -0.08 0.36 -5.98
C ASP A 200 -0.26 1.28 -7.21
N GLU A 201 -1.48 1.41 -7.73
CA GLU A 201 -1.81 2.32 -8.84
C GLU A 201 -1.62 3.78 -8.45
N ARG A 202 -2.10 4.18 -7.27
CA ARG A 202 -1.85 5.51 -6.72
C ARG A 202 -0.35 5.80 -6.63
N TRP A 203 0.44 4.89 -6.08
CA TRP A 203 1.89 5.06 -5.96
C TRP A 203 2.60 5.09 -7.31
N ALA A 204 2.10 4.36 -8.30
CA ALA A 204 2.60 4.44 -9.68
C ALA A 204 2.37 5.84 -10.28
N VAL A 205 1.17 6.41 -10.15
CA VAL A 205 0.86 7.78 -10.62
C VAL A 205 1.72 8.82 -9.87
N GLY A 206 1.84 8.71 -8.55
CA GLY A 206 2.70 9.57 -7.75
C GLY A 206 4.18 9.49 -8.16
N SER A 207 4.65 8.29 -8.50
CA SER A 207 6.03 8.08 -8.98
C SER A 207 6.26 8.64 -10.37
N LEU A 208 5.30 8.50 -11.29
CA LEU A 208 5.33 9.16 -12.60
C LEU A 208 5.37 10.69 -12.47
N ARG A 209 4.56 11.26 -11.57
CA ARG A 209 4.60 12.69 -11.25
C ARG A 209 5.99 13.12 -10.78
N ASN A 210 6.57 12.42 -9.80
CA ASN A 210 7.90 12.72 -9.28
C ASN A 210 9.00 12.57 -10.34
N LEU A 211 8.85 11.60 -11.25
CA LEU A 211 9.76 11.45 -12.39
C LEU A 211 9.59 12.60 -13.39
N ALA A 212 8.36 13.03 -13.65
CA ALA A 212 8.06 14.13 -14.58
C ALA A 212 8.60 15.48 -14.09
N GLU A 213 8.58 15.73 -12.79
CA GLU A 213 9.20 16.93 -12.17
C GLU A 213 10.70 17.01 -12.43
N LYS A 214 11.37 15.86 -12.57
CA LYS A 214 12.81 15.78 -12.84
C LYS A 214 13.10 15.75 -14.34
N GLU A 215 12.43 14.87 -15.08
CA GLU A 215 12.69 14.55 -16.49
C GLU A 215 11.38 14.18 -17.22
N ALA A 216 10.56 15.18 -17.56
CA ALA A 216 9.23 15.01 -18.16
C ALA A 216 9.21 14.14 -19.43
N SER A 217 10.23 14.25 -20.30
CA SER A 217 10.30 13.41 -21.52
C SER A 217 10.49 11.93 -21.19
N VAL A 218 11.23 11.61 -20.13
CA VAL A 218 11.43 10.23 -19.69
C VAL A 218 10.15 9.71 -19.06
N ALA A 219 9.48 10.51 -18.22
CA ALA A 219 8.19 10.11 -17.64
C ALA A 219 7.13 9.82 -18.72
N LEU A 220 7.07 10.63 -19.78
CA LEU A 220 6.18 10.39 -20.92
C LEU A 220 6.54 9.12 -21.69
N GLN A 221 7.83 8.85 -21.89
CA GLN A 221 8.29 7.62 -22.52
C GLN A 221 7.90 6.39 -21.69
N VAL A 222 8.15 6.44 -20.36
CA VAL A 222 7.85 5.35 -19.43
C VAL A 222 6.35 5.08 -19.34
N ALA A 223 5.52 6.11 -19.31
CA ALA A 223 4.06 5.96 -19.31
C ALA A 223 3.51 5.28 -20.58
N ALA A 224 4.27 5.24 -21.66
CA ALA A 224 3.90 4.56 -22.89
C ALA A 224 4.43 3.11 -22.98
N MET A 225 5.16 2.63 -21.96
CA MET A 225 5.79 1.31 -21.98
C MET A 225 4.80 0.19 -21.60
N PRO A 226 4.94 -1.01 -22.20
CA PRO A 226 4.00 -2.12 -22.00
C PRO A 226 3.67 -2.45 -20.55
N PHE A 227 4.68 -2.53 -19.68
CA PHE A 227 4.53 -2.94 -18.28
C PHE A 227 3.51 -2.12 -17.47
N LEU A 228 3.25 -0.86 -17.86
CA LEU A 228 2.37 0.05 -17.12
C LEU A 228 0.98 0.21 -17.75
N THR A 229 0.79 -0.24 -18.99
CA THR A 229 -0.41 0.11 -19.78
C THR A 229 -1.61 -0.78 -19.52
N ALA A 230 -1.40 -2.05 -19.18
CA ALA A 230 -2.46 -3.05 -19.05
C ALA A 230 -2.96 -3.18 -17.59
N SER A 231 -2.02 -3.20 -16.65
CA SER A 231 -2.24 -3.31 -15.21
C SER A 231 -1.08 -2.64 -14.46
N VAL A 232 -1.24 -2.46 -13.15
CA VAL A 232 -0.15 -2.08 -12.24
C VAL A 232 -0.11 -3.11 -11.13
N ASP A 233 1.00 -3.83 -11.03
CA ASP A 233 1.34 -4.65 -9.87
C ASP A 233 2.37 -3.92 -9.00
N THR A 234 2.60 -4.44 -7.79
CA THR A 234 3.59 -3.89 -6.84
C THR A 234 4.98 -3.69 -7.48
N ARG A 235 5.39 -4.61 -8.37
CA ARG A 235 6.64 -4.50 -9.14
C ARG A 235 6.73 -3.21 -9.95
N ASP A 236 5.64 -2.80 -10.60
CA ASP A 236 5.65 -1.73 -11.59
C ASP A 236 5.82 -0.36 -10.91
N TRP A 237 5.17 -0.16 -9.77
CA TRP A 237 5.43 1.06 -8.98
C TRP A 237 6.83 1.02 -8.34
N HIS A 238 7.34 -0.14 -7.92
CA HIS A 238 8.74 -0.24 -7.45
C HIS A 238 9.74 0.09 -8.56
N ALA A 239 9.49 -0.33 -9.80
CA ALA A 239 10.28 0.06 -10.96
C ALA A 239 10.26 1.59 -11.15
N LEU A 240 9.08 2.22 -11.09
CA LEU A 240 8.96 3.68 -11.17
C LEU A 240 9.69 4.39 -10.02
N SER A 241 9.55 3.90 -8.79
CA SER A 241 10.23 4.44 -7.60
C SER A 241 11.75 4.32 -7.72
N SER A 242 12.24 3.20 -8.26
CA SER A 242 13.66 3.01 -8.56
C SER A 242 14.17 4.04 -9.59
N MET A 243 13.41 4.30 -10.66
CA MET A 243 13.74 5.36 -11.64
C MET A 243 13.73 6.77 -10.99
N VAL A 244 12.76 7.06 -10.11
CA VAL A 244 12.71 8.31 -9.34
C VAL A 244 13.94 8.46 -8.44
N THR A 245 14.43 7.37 -7.85
CA THR A 245 15.64 7.39 -7.03
C THR A 245 16.89 7.64 -7.89
N LEU A 246 17.04 6.90 -9.00
CA LEU A 246 18.18 7.03 -9.92
C LEU A 246 18.25 8.41 -10.59
N SER A 247 17.11 9.04 -10.87
CA SER A 247 17.03 10.42 -11.38
C SER A 247 17.47 11.49 -10.37
N GLY A 248 17.81 11.12 -9.14
CA GLY A 248 18.56 11.99 -8.22
C GLY A 248 19.95 12.39 -8.74
N SER A 249 20.48 11.68 -9.75
CA SER A 249 21.67 12.08 -10.50
C SER A 249 21.45 11.97 -12.00
N ALA A 250 21.87 12.98 -12.77
CA ALA A 250 21.74 12.96 -14.23
C ALA A 250 22.44 11.74 -14.87
N ALA A 251 23.56 11.30 -14.28
CA ALA A 251 24.27 10.11 -14.74
C ALA A 251 23.52 8.79 -14.47
N GLY A 252 22.75 8.71 -13.38
CA GLY A 252 22.00 7.52 -12.99
C GLY A 252 20.84 7.25 -13.94
N LEU A 253 20.04 8.27 -14.27
CA LEU A 253 18.95 8.10 -15.23
C LEU A 253 19.46 7.91 -16.66
N ALA A 254 20.49 8.66 -17.07
CA ALA A 254 21.09 8.51 -18.41
C ALA A 254 21.59 7.07 -18.64
N LEU A 255 22.26 6.49 -17.64
CA LEU A 255 22.73 5.10 -17.69
C LEU A 255 21.60 4.12 -18.05
N LEU A 256 20.39 4.32 -17.52
CA LEU A 256 19.22 3.50 -17.81
C LEU A 256 18.62 3.83 -19.19
N THR A 257 18.33 5.11 -19.45
CA THR A 257 17.58 5.55 -20.64
C THR A 257 18.34 5.43 -21.96
N GLU A 258 19.68 5.33 -21.90
CA GLU A 258 20.54 5.12 -23.07
C GLU A 258 20.56 3.66 -23.55
N GLN A 259 20.02 2.72 -22.75
CA GLN A 259 20.04 1.32 -23.12
C GLN A 259 19.01 0.99 -24.20
N GLY A 260 19.41 0.12 -25.14
CA GLY A 260 18.54 -0.27 -26.26
C GLY A 260 17.29 -1.04 -25.82
N TRP A 261 17.38 -1.83 -24.74
CA TRP A 261 16.24 -2.55 -24.15
C TRP A 261 15.23 -1.56 -23.55
N PHE A 262 15.70 -0.58 -22.77
CA PHE A 262 14.84 0.47 -22.23
C PHE A 262 14.14 1.28 -23.34
N GLN A 263 14.86 1.61 -24.43
CA GLN A 263 14.29 2.34 -25.57
C GLN A 263 13.28 1.53 -26.38
N ALA A 264 13.36 0.20 -26.34
CA ALA A 264 12.38 -0.69 -26.99
C ALA A 264 11.03 -0.71 -26.23
N GLY A 265 11.03 -0.28 -24.96
CA GLY A 265 9.90 -0.30 -24.05
C GLY A 265 9.95 -1.52 -23.14
N LEU A 266 9.82 -1.28 -21.83
CA LEU A 266 9.97 -2.32 -20.81
C LEU A 266 8.78 -3.29 -20.82
N ASP A 267 9.11 -4.58 -20.82
CA ASP A 267 8.19 -5.65 -20.42
C ASP A 267 8.27 -5.90 -18.90
N ASP A 268 7.52 -6.89 -18.41
CA ASP A 268 7.43 -7.20 -16.98
C ASP A 268 8.76 -7.72 -16.40
N ASP A 269 9.53 -8.51 -17.17
CA ASP A 269 10.84 -9.01 -16.74
C ASP A 269 11.86 -7.85 -16.64
N GLU A 270 11.82 -6.92 -17.59
CA GLU A 270 12.66 -5.72 -17.56
C GLU A 270 12.21 -4.71 -16.49
N ALA A 271 10.90 -4.58 -16.23
CA ALA A 271 10.39 -3.78 -15.11
C ALA A 271 10.84 -4.38 -13.76
N ALA A 272 10.83 -5.71 -13.63
CA ALA A 272 11.34 -6.40 -12.45
C ALA A 272 12.84 -6.10 -12.26
N PHE A 273 13.61 -6.07 -13.34
CA PHE A 273 15.02 -5.67 -13.26
C PHE A 273 15.17 -4.22 -12.81
N VAL A 274 14.39 -3.28 -13.35
CA VAL A 274 14.46 -1.87 -12.94
C VAL A 274 14.10 -1.70 -11.47
N SER A 275 13.14 -2.47 -10.95
CA SER A 275 12.69 -2.39 -9.55
C SER A 275 13.81 -2.60 -8.53
N VAL A 276 14.86 -3.35 -8.88
CA VAL A 276 15.99 -3.65 -7.98
C VAL A 276 17.18 -2.70 -8.13
N LEU A 277 17.20 -1.86 -9.17
CA LEU A 277 18.38 -1.06 -9.52
C LEU A 277 18.74 0.00 -8.47
N ALA A 278 17.76 0.63 -7.83
CA ALA A 278 18.03 1.64 -6.80
C ALA A 278 18.77 1.05 -5.59
N ASP A 279 18.34 -0.12 -5.12
CA ASP A 279 19.02 -0.85 -4.04
C ASP A 279 20.42 -1.31 -4.48
N LEU A 280 20.55 -1.86 -5.69
CA LEU A 280 21.85 -2.25 -6.23
C LEU A 280 22.81 -1.06 -6.40
N ALA A 281 22.30 0.10 -6.82
CA ALA A 281 23.10 1.31 -6.97
C ALA A 281 23.63 1.83 -5.62
N ASP A 282 22.90 1.65 -4.53
CA ASP A 282 23.33 1.99 -3.18
C ASP A 282 24.38 0.99 -2.65
N ARG A 283 24.12 -0.32 -2.79
CA ARG A 283 25.01 -1.38 -2.27
C ARG A 283 26.29 -1.56 -3.06
N SER A 284 26.18 -1.58 -4.39
CA SER A 284 27.28 -1.90 -5.31
C SER A 284 27.18 -1.06 -6.60
N PRO A 285 27.53 0.24 -6.55
CA PRO A 285 27.41 1.14 -7.71
C PRO A 285 28.16 0.66 -8.96
N GLY A 286 29.25 -0.09 -8.79
CA GLY A 286 30.01 -0.68 -9.90
C GLY A 286 29.23 -1.78 -10.60
N GLU A 287 28.73 -2.73 -9.82
CA GLU A 287 27.94 -3.85 -10.33
C GLU A 287 26.61 -3.38 -10.93
N CYS A 288 25.97 -2.36 -10.35
CA CYS A 288 24.80 -1.70 -10.94
C CYS A 288 25.09 -1.22 -12.37
N ARG A 289 26.22 -0.53 -12.60
CA ARG A 289 26.58 -0.05 -13.94
C ARG A 289 26.79 -1.18 -14.92
N ASP A 290 27.47 -2.24 -14.47
CA ASP A 290 27.77 -3.39 -15.31
C ASP A 290 26.47 -4.13 -15.69
N MET A 291 25.54 -4.32 -14.73
CA MET A 291 24.26 -5.01 -14.96
C MET A 291 23.29 -4.22 -15.83
N VAL A 292 23.25 -2.88 -15.74
CA VAL A 292 22.41 -2.07 -16.64
C VAL A 292 22.85 -2.24 -18.10
N VAL A 293 24.17 -2.34 -18.35
CA VAL A 293 24.72 -2.57 -19.69
C VAL A 293 24.56 -4.03 -20.12
N THR A 294 24.76 -4.98 -19.22
CA THR A 294 24.64 -6.41 -19.51
C THR A 294 24.18 -7.17 -18.27
N HIS A 295 22.97 -7.68 -18.32
CA HIS A 295 22.42 -8.59 -17.33
C HIS A 295 21.87 -9.83 -18.02
N TYR A 296 21.69 -10.88 -17.23
CA TYR A 296 21.06 -12.11 -17.64
C TYR A 296 19.81 -12.30 -16.79
N ILE A 297 18.72 -12.64 -17.45
CA ILE A 297 17.41 -12.90 -16.84
C ILE A 297 17.14 -14.40 -16.90
N GLN A 298 16.63 -14.94 -15.81
CA GLN A 298 16.01 -16.26 -15.78
C GLN A 298 14.65 -16.13 -15.12
N SER A 299 13.58 -16.38 -15.87
CA SER A 299 12.20 -16.34 -15.39
C SER A 299 11.55 -17.73 -15.42
N ALA A 300 10.64 -17.97 -14.48
CA ALA A 300 9.83 -19.19 -14.41
C ALA A 300 8.50 -18.94 -13.70
N THR A 301 7.42 -19.52 -14.21
CA THR A 301 6.12 -19.52 -13.53
C THR A 301 6.06 -20.68 -12.53
N VAL A 302 5.57 -20.41 -11.32
CA VAL A 302 5.24 -21.42 -10.31
C VAL A 302 3.75 -21.39 -10.06
N SER A 303 3.06 -22.49 -10.38
CA SER A 303 1.66 -22.66 -10.04
C SER A 303 1.51 -23.17 -8.61
N LEU A 304 0.71 -22.44 -7.84
CA LEU A 304 0.41 -22.71 -6.44
C LEU A 304 -1.10 -23.02 -6.25
N PRO A 305 -1.47 -23.94 -5.35
CA PRO A 305 -2.87 -24.28 -5.11
C PRO A 305 -3.76 -23.11 -4.68
N LEU A 306 -3.24 -22.17 -3.90
CA LEU A 306 -4.03 -21.08 -3.30
C LEU A 306 -3.79 -19.73 -4.00
N ALA A 307 -2.53 -19.32 -4.23
CA ALA A 307 -2.23 -18.06 -4.93
C ALA A 307 -2.37 -18.14 -6.46
N GLY A 308 -2.46 -19.33 -7.04
CA GLY A 308 -2.43 -19.52 -8.49
C GLY A 308 -1.02 -19.36 -9.05
N ASP A 309 -0.90 -18.83 -10.25
CA ASP A 309 0.40 -18.65 -10.91
C ASP A 309 1.13 -17.42 -10.35
N ILE A 310 2.35 -17.65 -9.87
CA ILE A 310 3.29 -16.59 -9.49
C ILE A 310 4.53 -16.61 -10.41
N GLN A 311 5.17 -15.45 -10.58
CA GLN A 311 6.40 -15.33 -11.34
C GLN A 311 7.63 -15.41 -10.43
N LEU A 312 8.64 -16.15 -10.86
CA LEU A 312 9.98 -16.09 -10.28
C LEU A 312 10.90 -15.48 -11.32
N VAL A 313 11.59 -14.40 -10.97
CA VAL A 313 12.51 -13.73 -11.89
C VAL A 313 13.85 -13.53 -11.20
N ALA A 314 14.93 -13.90 -11.87
CA ALA A 314 16.28 -13.75 -11.34
C ALA A 314 17.19 -12.98 -12.27
N PHE A 315 18.05 -12.15 -11.68
CA PHE A 315 18.99 -11.27 -12.37
C PHE A 315 20.42 -11.51 -11.91
N ARG A 316 21.37 -11.50 -12.85
CA ARG A 316 22.81 -11.54 -12.52
C ARG A 316 23.68 -10.94 -13.63
N ALA A 317 24.90 -10.53 -13.28
CA ALA A 317 25.86 -9.95 -14.23
C ALA A 317 26.53 -10.97 -15.19
N THR A 318 26.41 -12.28 -14.94
CA THR A 318 27.06 -13.34 -15.74
C THR A 318 26.06 -14.40 -16.16
N PRO A 319 26.24 -15.13 -17.26
CA PRO A 319 25.26 -16.15 -17.68
C PRO A 319 24.92 -17.16 -16.57
N PHE A 320 23.64 -17.54 -16.50
CA PHE A 320 23.20 -18.63 -15.62
C PHE A 320 23.86 -19.95 -16.04
N GLN A 321 24.40 -20.69 -15.06
CA GLN A 321 24.94 -22.02 -15.31
C GLN A 321 23.81 -23.03 -15.45
N ALA A 322 23.97 -24.01 -16.34
CA ALA A 322 22.94 -25.03 -16.62
C ALA A 322 22.55 -25.90 -15.41
N ASN A 323 23.37 -25.92 -14.36
CA ASN A 323 23.14 -26.70 -13.14
C ASN A 323 22.73 -25.84 -11.93
N ASN A 324 22.29 -24.59 -12.15
CA ASN A 324 21.82 -23.74 -11.06
C ASN A 324 20.42 -24.21 -10.60
N ASP A 325 20.35 -24.84 -9.43
CA ASP A 325 19.11 -25.33 -8.82
C ASP A 325 18.38 -24.25 -7.99
N LEU A 326 18.86 -22.99 -7.99
CA LEU A 326 18.26 -21.96 -7.14
C LEU A 326 16.80 -21.66 -7.48
N MET A 327 16.47 -21.52 -8.76
CA MET A 327 15.08 -21.25 -9.15
C MET A 327 14.16 -22.38 -8.70
N ASP A 328 14.60 -23.63 -8.84
CA ASP A 328 13.86 -24.79 -8.34
C ASP A 328 13.76 -24.76 -6.81
N GLN A 329 14.82 -24.33 -6.12
CA GLN A 329 14.84 -24.20 -4.67
C GLN A 329 13.85 -23.15 -4.16
N VAL A 330 13.83 -21.96 -4.78
CA VAL A 330 12.86 -20.90 -4.46
C VAL A 330 11.45 -21.39 -4.75
N ALA A 331 11.22 -22.01 -5.91
CA ALA A 331 9.92 -22.59 -6.27
C ALA A 331 9.45 -23.65 -5.25
N ASN A 332 10.35 -24.51 -4.79
CA ASN A 332 10.03 -25.53 -3.79
C ASN A 332 9.76 -24.91 -2.40
N ALA A 333 10.52 -23.87 -2.02
CA ALA A 333 10.29 -23.14 -0.78
C ALA A 333 8.91 -22.48 -0.77
N VAL A 334 8.56 -21.74 -1.83
CA VAL A 334 7.24 -21.12 -1.96
C VAL A 334 6.11 -22.16 -1.86
N ARG A 335 6.21 -23.28 -2.59
CA ARG A 335 5.20 -24.36 -2.54
C ARG A 335 5.06 -24.96 -1.14
N ALA A 336 6.19 -25.24 -0.48
CA ALA A 336 6.18 -25.84 0.85
C ALA A 336 5.57 -24.86 1.86
N MET A 337 5.95 -23.58 1.80
CA MET A 337 5.45 -22.56 2.71
C MET A 337 3.96 -22.29 2.49
N GLU A 338 3.48 -22.15 1.25
CA GLU A 338 2.03 -22.03 0.99
C GLU A 338 1.26 -23.24 1.56
N GLY A 339 1.80 -24.45 1.35
CA GLY A 339 1.18 -25.68 1.86
C GLY A 339 1.10 -25.73 3.39
N LEU A 340 2.11 -25.21 4.11
CA LEU A 340 2.10 -25.17 5.57
C LEU A 340 1.27 -24.00 6.12
N MET A 341 1.40 -22.82 5.53
CA MET A 341 0.68 -21.61 5.96
C MET A 341 -0.83 -21.72 5.70
N GLY A 342 -1.24 -22.52 4.71
CA GLY A 342 -2.66 -22.75 4.39
C GLY A 342 -3.39 -21.51 3.87
N VAL A 343 -2.65 -20.46 3.51
CA VAL A 343 -3.11 -19.21 2.89
C VAL A 343 -2.39 -19.03 1.56
N PRO A 344 -2.93 -18.24 0.61
CA PRO A 344 -2.22 -17.86 -0.60
C PRO A 344 -0.84 -17.27 -0.30
N PHE A 345 0.18 -17.59 -1.11
CA PHE A 345 1.45 -16.89 -1.05
C PHE A 345 1.25 -15.38 -1.26
N PRO A 346 1.87 -14.49 -0.44
CA PRO A 346 1.42 -13.09 -0.35
C PRO A 346 1.80 -12.23 -1.57
N ARG A 347 2.68 -12.72 -2.44
CA ARG A 347 3.13 -12.01 -3.63
C ARG A 347 2.83 -12.80 -4.89
N ARG A 348 2.54 -12.08 -5.97
CA ARG A 348 2.42 -12.65 -7.31
C ARG A 348 3.78 -12.86 -7.99
N GLU A 349 4.84 -12.37 -7.37
CA GLU A 349 6.19 -12.42 -7.90
C GLU A 349 7.24 -12.55 -6.80
N VAL A 350 8.33 -13.26 -7.08
CA VAL A 350 9.55 -13.28 -6.26
C VAL A 350 10.72 -12.91 -7.16
N ILE A 351 11.35 -11.78 -6.84
CA ILE A 351 12.52 -11.28 -7.56
C ILE A 351 13.80 -11.67 -6.81
N VAL A 352 14.79 -12.19 -7.54
CA VAL A 352 16.10 -12.60 -7.00
C VAL A 352 17.23 -11.89 -7.72
N LEU A 353 17.92 -11.00 -7.02
CA LEU A 353 19.10 -10.31 -7.53
C LEU A 353 20.37 -11.00 -7.03
N PHE A 354 21.16 -11.58 -7.92
CA PHE A 354 22.47 -12.11 -7.56
C PHE A 354 23.57 -11.06 -7.67
N VAL A 355 24.38 -10.96 -6.63
CA VAL A 355 25.48 -9.98 -6.52
C VAL A 355 26.82 -10.61 -6.15
N ASP A 356 27.90 -9.86 -6.35
CA ASP A 356 29.20 -10.10 -5.71
C ASP A 356 29.05 -10.27 -4.17
N PRO A 357 30.01 -10.93 -3.47
CA PRO A 357 29.94 -11.13 -2.03
C PRO A 357 29.62 -9.87 -1.23
N MET A 358 28.47 -9.90 -0.56
CA MET A 358 28.06 -8.88 0.38
C MET A 358 28.76 -9.11 1.72
N TYR A 359 29.39 -8.08 2.28
CA TYR A 359 30.05 -8.18 3.58
C TYR A 359 29.22 -7.51 4.67
N ALA A 360 29.16 -8.12 5.85
CA ALA A 360 28.48 -7.54 7.00
C ALA A 360 29.16 -6.22 7.41
N PRO A 361 28.39 -5.17 7.77
CA PRO A 361 28.96 -3.92 8.25
C PRO A 361 29.92 -4.15 9.43
N GLY A 362 31.19 -3.77 9.26
CA GLY A 362 32.21 -3.90 10.31
C GLY A 362 32.90 -5.27 10.40
N ASP A 363 32.49 -6.27 9.61
CA ASP A 363 33.20 -7.56 9.52
C ASP A 363 33.44 -7.97 8.05
N PRO A 364 34.64 -7.70 7.51
CA PRO A 364 34.99 -8.04 6.13
C PRO A 364 35.19 -9.55 5.90
N ASN A 365 35.04 -10.40 6.92
CA ASN A 365 35.10 -11.86 6.78
C ASN A 365 33.72 -12.52 6.87
N SER A 366 32.68 -11.78 7.27
CA SER A 366 31.32 -12.28 7.33
C SER A 366 30.59 -11.93 6.04
N VAL A 367 30.26 -12.95 5.25
CA VAL A 367 29.54 -12.79 3.99
C VAL A 367 28.04 -12.97 4.26
N ILE A 368 27.24 -11.98 3.87
CA ILE A 368 25.78 -12.08 3.88
C ILE A 368 25.38 -12.92 2.66
N VAL A 369 24.82 -14.10 2.93
CA VAL A 369 24.45 -15.07 1.89
C VAL A 369 23.24 -14.58 1.11
N ALA A 370 22.20 -14.10 1.80
CA ALA A 370 20.99 -13.57 1.21
C ALA A 370 20.35 -12.54 2.16
N LEU A 371 19.49 -11.69 1.60
CA LEU A 371 18.69 -10.71 2.33
C LEU A 371 17.40 -10.41 1.56
N ASN A 372 16.25 -10.56 2.20
CA ASN A 372 14.99 -10.02 1.73
C ASN A 372 14.90 -8.54 2.11
N VAL A 373 14.70 -7.66 1.13
CA VAL A 373 14.57 -6.20 1.33
C VAL A 373 13.14 -5.70 1.20
N GLY A 374 12.17 -6.61 1.31
CA GLY A 374 10.72 -6.37 1.20
C GLY A 374 10.18 -6.48 -0.22
N THR A 375 10.95 -6.02 -1.21
CA THR A 375 10.54 -6.00 -2.64
C THR A 375 11.17 -7.13 -3.46
N HIS A 376 12.37 -7.56 -3.07
CA HIS A 376 13.13 -8.62 -3.72
C HIS A 376 14.10 -9.25 -2.72
N MET A 377 14.74 -10.34 -3.14
CA MET A 377 15.86 -10.95 -2.41
C MET A 377 17.18 -10.61 -3.09
N VAL A 378 18.14 -10.13 -2.33
CA VAL A 378 19.53 -9.98 -2.77
C VAL A 378 20.31 -11.19 -2.29
N VAL A 379 20.97 -11.90 -3.20
CA VAL A 379 21.63 -13.17 -2.92
C VAL A 379 23.08 -13.09 -3.39
N THR A 380 24.04 -13.37 -2.50
CA THR A 380 25.43 -13.51 -2.93
C THR A 380 25.55 -14.71 -3.87
N ARG A 381 26.25 -14.55 -4.98
CA ARG A 381 26.48 -15.63 -5.95
C ARG A 381 26.93 -16.96 -5.31
N PRO A 382 26.31 -18.09 -5.70
CA PRO A 382 26.61 -19.39 -5.09
C PRO A 382 28.04 -19.86 -5.37
N GLU A 383 28.65 -19.40 -6.47
CA GLU A 383 30.01 -19.81 -6.87
C GLU A 383 31.11 -19.33 -5.92
N VAL A 384 30.80 -18.31 -5.12
CA VAL A 384 31.76 -17.64 -4.21
C VAL A 384 31.37 -17.80 -2.73
N THR A 385 30.24 -18.42 -2.45
CA THR A 385 29.70 -18.59 -1.10
C THR A 385 30.00 -19.99 -0.56
N ARG A 386 30.38 -20.10 0.72
CA ARG A 386 30.53 -21.38 1.43
C ARG A 386 29.58 -21.35 2.64
N GLY A 387 28.69 -22.34 2.77
CA GLY A 387 27.77 -22.42 3.93
C GLY A 387 26.43 -23.07 3.59
N GLU A 388 25.44 -22.92 4.49
CA GLU A 388 24.06 -23.42 4.33
C GLU A 388 23.23 -22.57 3.35
N TYR A 389 23.73 -22.39 2.13
CA TYR A 389 23.12 -21.55 1.10
C TYR A 389 21.63 -21.81 0.89
N ARG A 390 21.23 -23.10 0.94
CA ARG A 390 19.83 -23.49 0.76
C ARG A 390 18.92 -23.04 1.91
N GLN A 391 19.42 -23.12 3.14
CA GLN A 391 18.67 -22.69 4.31
C GLN A 391 18.43 -21.17 4.22
N THR A 392 19.49 -20.38 3.96
CA THR A 392 19.37 -18.93 3.91
C THR A 392 18.43 -18.46 2.80
N VAL A 393 18.50 -19.03 1.60
CA VAL A 393 17.59 -18.59 0.52
C VAL A 393 16.13 -18.95 0.84
N ALA A 394 15.87 -20.13 1.43
CA ALA A 394 14.52 -20.47 1.86
C ALA A 394 14.06 -19.57 3.03
N HIS A 395 14.97 -19.17 3.92
CA HIS A 395 14.69 -18.22 5.00
C HIS A 395 14.22 -16.87 4.43
N GLU A 396 14.91 -16.33 3.44
CA GLU A 396 14.50 -15.07 2.81
C GLU A 396 13.15 -15.18 2.08
N VAL A 397 12.78 -16.35 1.56
CA VAL A 397 11.43 -16.58 1.00
C VAL A 397 10.36 -16.52 2.09
N ALA A 398 10.66 -16.97 3.30
CA ALA A 398 9.70 -16.92 4.42
C ALA A 398 9.34 -15.48 4.83
N HIS A 399 10.25 -14.53 4.64
CA HIS A 399 9.99 -13.11 4.92
C HIS A 399 8.94 -12.45 4.02
N TYR A 400 8.46 -13.12 2.96
CA TYR A 400 7.26 -12.68 2.26
C TYR A 400 5.98 -12.87 3.07
N TYR A 401 5.95 -13.80 4.03
CA TYR A 401 4.87 -13.94 5.01
C TYR A 401 5.12 -13.14 6.30
N TRP A 402 6.39 -12.94 6.67
CA TRP A 402 6.80 -12.35 7.95
C TRP A 402 7.81 -11.22 7.74
N GLY A 403 7.33 -10.06 7.32
CA GLY A 403 8.08 -8.84 7.09
C GLY A 403 8.47 -8.07 8.36
N ILE A 404 9.10 -6.91 8.15
CA ILE A 404 9.55 -6.00 9.23
C ILE A 404 8.33 -5.24 9.78
N GLY A 405 7.50 -5.91 10.57
CA GLY A 405 6.31 -5.29 11.16
C GLY A 405 5.30 -6.29 11.69
N ASP A 406 5.31 -7.52 11.18
CA ASP A 406 4.17 -8.43 11.33
C ASP A 406 4.22 -9.23 12.64
N ALA A 407 5.41 -9.46 13.19
CA ALA A 407 5.59 -10.27 14.40
C ALA A 407 6.81 -9.86 15.24
N PRO A 408 6.90 -10.29 16.52
CA PRO A 408 8.07 -10.08 17.36
C PRO A 408 9.33 -10.68 16.72
N LEU A 409 10.48 -10.10 17.03
CA LEU A 409 11.75 -10.40 16.34
C LEU A 409 12.10 -11.89 16.36
N TRP A 410 11.95 -12.58 17.49
CA TRP A 410 12.26 -14.02 17.59
C TRP A 410 11.34 -14.87 16.70
N PHE A 411 10.07 -14.48 16.57
CA PHE A 411 9.10 -15.21 15.76
C PHE A 411 9.31 -14.93 14.29
N ARG A 412 9.63 -13.68 13.93
CA ARG A 412 9.98 -13.31 12.56
C ARG A 412 11.21 -14.07 12.07
N GLU A 413 12.32 -14.00 12.80
CA GLU A 413 13.58 -14.60 12.38
C GLU A 413 13.61 -16.13 12.59
N GLY A 414 13.20 -16.59 13.79
CA GLY A 414 13.13 -18.02 14.09
C GLY A 414 12.01 -18.75 13.36
N GLY A 415 10.91 -18.06 13.07
CA GLY A 415 9.84 -18.56 12.20
C GLY A 415 10.29 -18.71 10.76
N SER A 416 11.00 -17.72 10.22
CA SER A 416 11.63 -17.84 8.90
C SER A 416 12.61 -19.02 8.82
N ASP A 417 13.42 -19.25 9.87
CA ASP A 417 14.31 -20.41 9.94
C ASP A 417 13.55 -21.74 10.03
N PHE A 418 12.46 -21.79 10.80
CA PHE A 418 11.60 -22.96 10.85
C PHE A 418 10.95 -23.26 9.48
N LEU A 419 10.40 -22.24 8.81
CA LEU A 419 9.78 -22.37 7.48
C LEU A 419 10.81 -22.81 6.42
N ALA A 420 12.03 -22.29 6.49
CA ALA A 420 13.14 -22.75 5.67
C ALA A 420 13.45 -24.23 5.93
N SER A 421 13.58 -24.62 7.19
CA SER A 421 13.82 -26.01 7.58
C SER A 421 12.71 -26.95 7.12
N TYR A 422 11.44 -26.52 7.19
CA TYR A 422 10.29 -27.24 6.65
C TYR A 422 10.38 -27.38 5.12
N ALA A 423 10.68 -26.32 4.39
CA ALA A 423 10.85 -26.37 2.93
C ALA A 423 11.97 -27.34 2.49
N LEU A 424 13.08 -27.39 3.24
CA LEU A 424 14.18 -28.30 2.98
C LEU A 424 13.80 -29.77 3.27
N ASP A 425 12.95 -30.03 4.27
CA ASP A 425 12.39 -31.36 4.57
C ASP A 425 11.46 -31.82 3.45
N GLN A 426 10.52 -30.96 3.01
CA GLN A 426 9.61 -31.27 1.90
C GLN A 426 10.35 -31.55 0.58
N SER A 427 11.50 -30.93 0.38
CA SER A 427 12.35 -31.13 -0.79
C SER A 427 13.29 -32.34 -0.67
N GLY A 428 13.31 -33.04 0.47
CA GLY A 428 14.18 -34.19 0.72
C GLY A 428 15.66 -33.82 0.93
N TRP A 429 15.98 -32.54 1.15
CA TRP A 429 17.36 -32.09 1.34
C TRP A 429 17.88 -32.32 2.77
N ARG A 430 17.04 -32.06 3.78
CA ARG A 430 17.38 -32.25 5.20
C ARG A 430 16.10 -32.43 6.00
N SER A 431 16.06 -33.47 6.83
CA SER A 431 14.86 -33.72 7.63
C SER A 431 14.72 -32.79 8.84
N LEU A 432 13.49 -32.46 9.23
CA LEU A 432 13.21 -31.67 10.44
C LEU A 432 13.82 -32.31 11.69
N ALA A 433 13.77 -33.64 11.80
CA ALA A 433 14.38 -34.37 12.91
C ALA A 433 15.91 -34.18 12.97
N THR A 434 16.57 -34.14 11.82
CA THR A 434 18.02 -33.88 11.74
C THR A 434 18.32 -32.44 12.12
N ARG A 435 17.54 -31.47 11.60
CA ARG A 435 17.71 -30.06 11.93
C ARG A 435 17.52 -29.81 13.43
N ARG A 436 16.45 -30.34 14.03
CA ARG A 436 16.18 -30.21 15.47
C ARG A 436 17.36 -30.65 16.33
N ILE A 437 18.03 -31.74 15.97
CA ILE A 437 19.23 -32.21 16.68
C ILE A 437 20.35 -31.18 16.57
N ASN A 438 20.65 -30.70 15.36
CA ASN A 438 21.71 -29.71 15.11
C ASN A 438 21.46 -28.39 15.86
N VAL A 439 20.23 -27.87 15.78
CA VAL A 439 19.81 -26.65 16.49
C VAL A 439 20.01 -26.84 18.00
N SER A 440 19.60 -27.98 18.55
CA SER A 440 19.75 -28.23 19.99
C SER A 440 21.21 -28.34 20.46
N SER A 441 22.08 -28.99 19.69
CA SER A 441 23.42 -29.36 20.16
C SER A 441 24.41 -28.20 20.09
N ASP A 442 24.24 -27.33 19.10
CA ASP A 442 25.22 -26.32 18.74
C ASP A 442 24.66 -24.91 18.96
N GLU A 443 23.48 -24.63 18.41
CA GLU A 443 22.90 -23.28 18.30
C GLU A 443 22.22 -22.82 19.61
N VAL A 444 21.31 -23.61 20.16
CA VAL A 444 20.69 -23.35 21.48
C VAL A 444 21.76 -23.34 22.57
N ARG A 445 22.74 -24.26 22.48
CA ARG A 445 23.87 -24.31 23.40
C ARG A 445 24.72 -23.04 23.33
N TYR A 446 24.94 -22.47 22.14
CA TYR A 446 25.63 -21.20 21.98
C TYR A 446 24.89 -20.08 22.73
N CYS A 447 23.56 -20.03 22.65
CA CYS A 447 22.75 -19.05 23.37
C CYS A 447 22.89 -19.18 24.88
N SER A 448 22.77 -20.40 25.41
CA SER A 448 22.96 -20.65 26.85
C SER A 448 24.36 -20.26 27.33
N LEU A 449 25.41 -20.54 26.54
CA LEU A 449 26.79 -20.14 26.87
C LEU A 449 26.99 -18.61 26.89
N ASN A 450 26.13 -17.87 26.18
CA ASN A 450 26.10 -16.40 26.19
C ASN A 450 25.08 -15.82 27.19
N GLY A 451 24.50 -16.65 28.07
CA GLY A 451 23.55 -16.22 29.11
C GLY A 451 22.15 -15.89 28.59
N ILE A 452 21.79 -16.39 27.40
CA ILE A 452 20.44 -16.32 26.85
C ILE A 452 19.82 -17.72 26.97
N GLU A 453 19.01 -17.91 28.00
CA GLU A 453 18.39 -19.21 28.31
C GLU A 453 17.02 -19.39 27.63
N ASP A 454 16.33 -18.28 27.36
CA ASP A 454 14.96 -18.25 26.81
C ASP A 454 14.72 -17.00 25.92
N ILE A 455 13.59 -17.00 25.22
CA ILE A 455 13.18 -15.90 24.33
C ILE A 455 12.79 -14.65 25.11
N GLN A 456 12.17 -14.76 26.29
CA GLN A 456 11.80 -13.62 27.11
C GLN A 456 13.03 -12.77 27.45
N LYS A 457 14.19 -13.41 27.70
CA LYS A 457 15.45 -12.70 27.90
C LYS A 457 15.85 -11.85 26.69
N LEU A 458 15.63 -12.33 25.47
CA LEU A 458 15.90 -11.57 24.25
C LEU A 458 14.94 -10.39 24.12
N ASN A 459 13.66 -10.60 24.40
CA ASN A 459 12.64 -9.56 24.38
C ASN A 459 12.94 -8.45 25.39
N ASP A 460 13.33 -8.81 26.62
CA ASP A 460 13.73 -7.86 27.67
C ASP A 460 14.95 -7.03 27.25
N LEU A 461 15.94 -7.67 26.64
CA LEU A 461 17.15 -6.98 26.17
C LEU A 461 16.84 -6.05 25.00
N LEU A 462 15.99 -6.49 24.06
CA LEU A 462 15.52 -5.67 22.95
C LEU A 462 14.76 -4.44 23.46
N ALA A 463 13.84 -4.62 24.40
CA ALA A 463 13.07 -3.52 25.00
C ALA A 463 13.96 -2.53 25.77
N LEU A 464 14.98 -3.03 26.48
CA LEU A 464 15.91 -2.22 27.26
C LEU A 464 16.89 -1.42 26.39
N GLN A 465 17.43 -2.05 25.34
CA GLN A 465 18.53 -1.51 24.55
C GLN A 465 18.08 -0.81 23.26
N GLY A 466 16.90 -1.17 22.76
CA GLY A 466 16.44 -0.84 21.41
C GLY A 466 17.10 -1.70 20.33
N TYR A 467 16.46 -1.74 19.16
CA TYR A 467 16.84 -2.64 18.06
C TYR A 467 18.30 -2.48 17.61
N ALA A 468 18.76 -1.25 17.38
CA ALA A 468 20.10 -1.02 16.84
C ALA A 468 21.23 -1.53 17.75
N ALA A 469 21.07 -1.36 19.08
CA ALA A 469 22.04 -1.87 20.04
C ALA A 469 21.95 -3.40 20.16
N HIS A 470 20.74 -3.96 20.20
CA HIS A 470 20.50 -5.40 20.25
C HIS A 470 21.07 -6.13 19.02
N ALA A 471 20.86 -5.58 17.82
CA ALA A 471 21.36 -6.09 16.55
C ALA A 471 22.89 -6.11 16.44
N ALA A 472 23.58 -5.26 17.21
CA ALA A 472 25.04 -5.22 17.26
C ALA A 472 25.64 -6.23 18.27
N THR A 473 24.81 -6.98 19.01
CA THR A 473 25.30 -7.93 20.02
C THR A 473 25.65 -9.28 19.42
N ALA A 474 26.61 -9.99 20.04
CA ALA A 474 26.99 -11.34 19.63
C ALA A 474 25.88 -12.40 19.82
N TYR A 475 24.85 -12.07 20.59
CA TYR A 475 23.71 -12.95 20.87
C TYR A 475 22.45 -12.58 20.09
N PHE A 476 22.51 -11.62 19.15
CA PHE A 476 21.39 -11.31 18.25
C PHE A 476 20.90 -12.55 17.48
N ILE A 477 21.85 -13.42 17.09
CA ILE A 477 21.54 -14.67 16.39
C ILE A 477 20.66 -15.62 17.23
N CYS A 478 20.56 -15.44 18.54
CA CYS A 478 19.69 -16.27 19.38
C CYS A 478 18.20 -16.05 19.13
N ASN A 479 17.79 -14.93 18.53
CA ASN A 479 16.40 -14.74 18.06
C ASN A 479 16.02 -15.79 17.02
N TYR A 480 16.98 -16.19 16.18
CA TYR A 480 16.83 -17.23 15.16
C TYR A 480 16.79 -18.60 15.82
N TYR A 481 17.84 -18.93 16.59
CA TYR A 481 18.06 -20.27 17.13
C TYR A 481 17.00 -20.71 18.14
N LEU A 482 16.64 -19.85 19.10
CA LEU A 482 15.63 -20.20 20.11
C LEU A 482 14.24 -20.24 19.50
N GLY A 483 13.93 -19.31 18.59
CA GLY A 483 12.65 -19.28 17.88
C GLY A 483 12.45 -20.51 17.00
N GLU A 484 13.42 -20.84 16.15
CA GLU A 484 13.37 -22.05 15.32
C GLU A 484 13.25 -23.29 16.19
N TYR A 485 14.03 -23.38 17.28
CA TYR A 485 13.98 -24.55 18.15
C TYR A 485 12.60 -24.74 18.78
N LEU A 486 12.01 -23.70 19.35
CA LEU A 486 10.65 -23.77 19.90
C LEU A 486 9.66 -24.24 18.82
N LEU A 487 9.67 -23.64 17.64
CA LEU A 487 8.73 -23.94 16.57
C LEU A 487 8.90 -25.37 15.99
N LEU A 488 10.13 -25.87 15.91
CA LEU A 488 10.41 -27.27 15.55
C LEU A 488 9.80 -28.25 16.56
N ASN A 489 9.89 -27.94 17.86
CA ASN A 489 9.33 -28.77 18.91
C ASN A 489 7.79 -28.71 18.90
N LEU A 490 7.21 -27.51 18.76
CA LEU A 490 5.76 -27.34 18.63
C LEU A 490 5.22 -28.13 17.43
N TYR A 491 5.87 -28.03 16.27
CA TYR A 491 5.47 -28.78 15.08
C TYR A 491 5.50 -30.29 15.30
N GLN A 492 6.56 -30.79 15.94
CA GLN A 492 6.70 -32.21 16.21
C GLN A 492 5.65 -32.74 17.20
N THR A 493 5.28 -31.96 18.21
CA THR A 493 4.35 -32.37 19.27
C THR A 493 2.89 -32.19 18.84
N MET A 494 2.54 -31.07 18.22
CA MET A 494 1.16 -30.80 17.77
C MET A 494 0.77 -31.59 16.52
N GLY A 495 1.76 -31.86 15.66
CA GLY A 495 1.56 -32.48 14.35
C GLY A 495 1.19 -31.50 13.24
N PRO A 496 1.31 -31.92 11.96
CA PRO A 496 1.31 -31.00 10.82
C PRO A 496 0.03 -30.17 10.65
N GLU A 497 -1.14 -30.80 10.83
CA GLU A 497 -2.44 -30.14 10.66
C GLU A 497 -2.67 -29.06 11.72
N ALA A 498 -2.43 -29.38 12.99
CA ALA A 498 -2.56 -28.45 14.11
C ALA A 498 -1.60 -27.26 13.96
N SER A 499 -0.35 -27.51 13.56
CA SER A 499 0.61 -26.43 13.31
C SER A 499 0.21 -25.57 12.12
N SER A 500 -0.22 -26.17 11.01
CA SER A 500 -0.70 -25.42 9.84
C SER A 500 -1.86 -24.48 10.21
N ASN A 501 -2.83 -24.96 10.99
CA ASN A 501 -3.94 -24.12 11.47
C ASN A 501 -3.46 -22.96 12.36
N ALA A 502 -2.44 -23.16 13.20
CA ALA A 502 -1.88 -22.09 14.02
C ALA A 502 -1.18 -21.02 13.16
N TRP A 503 -0.34 -21.43 12.20
CA TRP A 503 0.32 -20.50 11.27
C TRP A 503 -0.68 -19.73 10.40
N ASN A 504 -1.70 -20.41 9.89
CA ASN A 504 -2.80 -19.82 9.14
C ASN A 504 -3.52 -18.73 9.96
N GLN A 505 -3.90 -19.07 11.20
CA GLN A 505 -4.57 -18.14 12.11
C GLN A 505 -3.72 -16.91 12.39
N LEU A 506 -2.41 -17.08 12.63
CA LEU A 506 -1.51 -15.98 12.94
C LEU A 506 -1.34 -15.03 11.76
N TYR A 507 -1.17 -15.58 10.56
CA TYR A 507 -1.01 -14.75 9.37
C TYR A 507 -2.27 -13.95 9.06
N LEU A 508 -3.45 -14.58 9.11
CA LEU A 508 -4.72 -13.88 8.89
C LEU A 508 -5.00 -12.81 9.96
N LEU A 509 -4.53 -13.01 11.19
CA LEU A 509 -4.64 -12.02 12.25
C LEU A 509 -3.72 -10.82 12.00
N ALA A 510 -2.48 -11.06 11.60
CA ALA A 510 -1.52 -10.00 11.28
C ALA A 510 -2.01 -9.14 10.10
N GLU A 511 -2.47 -9.77 9.02
CA GLU A 511 -3.00 -9.10 7.83
C GLU A 511 -4.30 -8.32 8.13
N GLY A 512 -5.22 -8.90 8.91
CA GLY A 512 -6.52 -8.31 9.18
C GLY A 512 -6.48 -7.09 10.11
N GLU A 513 -5.47 -7.00 10.98
CA GLU A 513 -5.34 -5.94 11.99
C GLU A 513 -4.32 -4.85 11.62
N ASP A 514 -3.55 -5.05 10.53
CA ASP A 514 -2.48 -4.15 10.07
C ASP A 514 -1.52 -3.74 11.21
N ARG A 515 -1.12 -4.72 12.02
CA ARG A 515 -0.22 -4.52 13.16
C ARG A 515 0.60 -5.75 13.49
N GLN A 516 1.66 -5.50 14.25
CA GLN A 516 2.48 -6.56 14.84
C GLN A 516 1.64 -7.46 15.76
N LEU A 517 1.84 -8.78 15.60
CA LEU A 517 1.37 -9.78 16.54
C LEU A 517 2.04 -9.60 17.91
N THR A 518 1.27 -9.87 18.96
CA THR A 518 1.76 -9.92 20.34
C THR A 518 2.20 -11.33 20.72
N GLU A 519 3.03 -11.44 21.76
CA GLU A 519 3.47 -12.74 22.29
C GLU A 519 2.28 -13.61 22.74
N ASP A 520 1.28 -13.00 23.38
CA ASP A 520 0.05 -13.69 23.81
C ASP A 520 -0.74 -14.23 22.62
N GLU A 521 -0.85 -13.47 21.53
CA GLU A 521 -1.56 -13.92 20.32
C GLU A 521 -0.89 -15.14 19.68
N ILE A 522 0.44 -15.13 19.61
CA ILE A 522 1.26 -16.24 19.10
C ILE A 522 1.04 -17.47 19.98
N TYR A 523 1.26 -17.35 21.28
CA TYR A 523 1.06 -18.43 22.24
C TYR A 523 -0.34 -19.05 22.15
N GLN A 524 -1.35 -18.19 22.14
CA GLN A 524 -2.74 -18.59 22.10
C GLN A 524 -3.14 -19.28 20.79
N ALA A 525 -2.59 -18.87 19.66
CA ALA A 525 -2.84 -19.56 18.39
C ALA A 525 -2.31 -21.00 18.42
N PHE A 526 -1.09 -21.22 18.93
CA PHE A 526 -0.55 -22.57 19.07
C PHE A 526 -1.34 -23.40 20.09
N LEU A 527 -1.68 -22.84 21.27
CA LEU A 527 -2.49 -23.55 22.27
C LEU A 527 -3.87 -23.97 21.75
N ARG A 528 -4.61 -23.06 21.11
CA ARG A 528 -5.98 -23.33 20.62
C ARG A 528 -6.02 -24.44 19.58
N ASN A 529 -4.97 -24.57 18.78
CA ASN A 529 -4.87 -25.59 17.74
C ASN A 529 -4.20 -26.89 18.23
N THR A 530 -3.64 -26.90 19.44
CA THR A 530 -2.98 -28.09 20.02
C THR A 530 -4.00 -29.17 20.36
N PRO A 531 -3.78 -30.45 19.98
CA PRO A 531 -4.60 -31.56 20.43
C PRO A 531 -4.65 -31.64 21.96
N ALA A 532 -5.83 -31.92 22.53
CA ALA A 532 -6.01 -31.92 23.98
C ALA A 532 -5.07 -32.88 24.75
N SER A 533 -4.56 -33.94 24.11
CA SER A 533 -3.57 -34.84 24.71
C SER A 533 -2.18 -34.25 24.86
N GLU A 534 -1.84 -33.24 24.05
CA GLU A 534 -0.49 -32.65 23.96
C GLU A 534 -0.42 -31.27 24.62
N LEU A 535 -1.53 -30.75 25.14
CA LEU A 535 -1.63 -29.38 25.66
C LEU A 535 -0.64 -29.11 26.79
N ASP A 536 -0.50 -30.05 27.74
CA ASP A 536 0.43 -29.92 28.86
C ASP A 536 1.88 -29.90 28.38
N GLU A 537 2.20 -30.68 27.34
CA GLU A 537 3.55 -30.71 26.75
C GLU A 537 3.85 -29.39 26.03
N VAL A 538 2.92 -28.87 25.22
CA VAL A 538 3.06 -27.57 24.55
C VAL A 538 3.22 -26.43 25.56
N LYS A 539 2.43 -26.41 26.64
CA LYS A 539 2.59 -25.43 27.72
C LYS A 539 3.98 -25.51 28.34
N SER A 540 4.43 -26.71 28.68
CA SER A 540 5.77 -26.91 29.23
C SER A 540 6.88 -26.47 28.28
N MET A 541 6.69 -26.59 26.96
CA MET A 541 7.67 -26.10 25.97
C MET A 541 7.75 -24.57 25.96
N TYR A 542 6.60 -23.88 26.01
CA TYR A 542 6.58 -22.42 26.11
C TYR A 542 7.18 -21.93 27.43
N ASP A 543 6.84 -22.55 28.56
CA ASP A 543 7.42 -22.22 29.86
C ASP A 543 8.94 -22.37 29.85
N GLN A 544 9.46 -23.40 29.15
CA GLN A 544 10.90 -23.66 29.09
C GLN A 544 11.64 -22.74 28.12
N TRP A 545 11.13 -22.55 26.91
CA TRP A 545 11.89 -21.93 25.82
C TRP A 545 11.47 -20.49 25.53
N HIS A 546 10.20 -20.15 25.78
CA HIS A 546 9.78 -18.76 25.77
C HIS A 546 10.08 -18.09 27.12
N GLY A 547 9.69 -18.71 28.24
CA GLY A 547 10.00 -18.25 29.59
C GLY A 547 9.29 -16.96 30.05
N GLY A 548 8.27 -16.53 29.30
CA GLY A 548 7.50 -15.31 29.57
C GLY A 548 6.20 -15.62 30.33
N ASP A 549 5.71 -14.64 31.09
CA ASP A 549 4.39 -14.71 31.75
C ASP A 549 3.28 -14.45 30.70
N LEU A 550 2.90 -15.50 29.97
CA LEU A 550 1.90 -15.45 28.90
C LEU A 550 0.48 -15.69 29.44
N VAL A 551 -0.51 -14.95 28.93
CA VAL A 551 -1.90 -15.04 29.40
C VAL A 551 -2.57 -16.27 28.79
N GLU A 552 -3.17 -17.13 29.64
CA GLU A 552 -3.97 -18.31 29.23
C GLU A 552 -5.37 -17.98 28.68
#